data_AF-A0ABD5XC81-F1
#
_entry.id   AF-A0ABD5XC81-F1
#
_cell.length_a   1.000
_cell.length_b   1.000
_cell.length_c   1.000
_cell.angle_alpha   90.00
_cell.angle_beta   90.00
_cell.angle_gamma   90.00
#
_symmetry.space_group_name_H-M   'P 1'
#
loop_
_entity.id
_entity.type
_entity.pdbx_description
1 polymer ?
#
loop_
_entity_poly.entity_id
_entity_poly.type
_entity_poly.pdbx_seq_one_letter_code
_entity_poly.pdbx_strand_id
1 'polypeptide(L)'
;MTRLSKLRSPVILGPILGIITFGIGYILTYGMSVANGQSDATDVGWVYYNAHFVNVETKSMVDTGWATAFHDQQFNVLVQHLSGSSIPSGQLVTPSDFFASTLIPAGSYLVIPVVVLLFAGFFLARISGARTPLESALTAGTIAVGTSIAAATGTVLFTYESELLVQPALLESVLMAGLFYPLVICPVGGVLASVVSFEGSSTRVAVLSRMKLFTSMDEGSTETAVQTATAPTSSTHADE
;
A
#
# COMPACT_ATOMS: atom_id res chain seq x y z
N MET A 1 4.59 -22.90 -20.61
CA MET A 1 3.70 -22.19 -19.63
C MET A 1 4.27 -22.10 -18.20
N THR A 2 5.39 -22.74 -17.86
CA THR A 2 5.92 -22.84 -16.47
C THR A 2 6.67 -21.61 -15.95
N ARG A 3 7.06 -20.65 -16.79
CA ARG A 3 7.78 -19.43 -16.35
C ARG A 3 6.85 -18.31 -15.85
N LEU A 4 5.62 -18.23 -16.38
CA LEU A 4 4.65 -17.20 -15.99
C LEU A 4 4.05 -17.45 -14.59
N SER A 5 4.02 -18.69 -14.11
CA SER A 5 3.53 -19.00 -12.76
C SER A 5 4.47 -18.51 -11.65
N LYS A 6 5.79 -18.46 -11.90
CA LYS A 6 6.77 -17.95 -10.92
C LYS A 6 6.59 -16.46 -10.63
N LEU A 7 6.20 -15.67 -11.63
CA LEU A 7 5.95 -14.23 -11.47
C LEU A 7 4.75 -13.90 -10.56
N ARG A 8 3.89 -14.88 -10.27
CA ARG A 8 2.75 -14.71 -9.34
C ARG A 8 3.11 -14.98 -7.89
N SER A 9 4.37 -15.35 -7.59
CA SER A 9 4.79 -15.54 -6.21
C SER A 9 4.79 -14.19 -5.47
N PRO A 10 4.14 -14.09 -4.30
CA PRO A 10 4.16 -12.88 -3.46
C PRO A 10 5.56 -12.37 -3.13
N VAL A 11 6.54 -13.29 -3.10
CA VAL A 11 7.95 -12.98 -2.81
C VAL A 11 8.60 -12.15 -3.92
N ILE A 12 8.16 -12.32 -5.18
CA ILE A 12 8.68 -11.55 -6.32
C ILE A 12 7.80 -10.31 -6.56
N LEU A 13 6.49 -10.48 -6.49
CA LEU A 13 5.54 -9.39 -6.78
C LEU A 13 5.58 -8.29 -5.72
N GLY A 14 5.76 -8.64 -4.44
CA GLY A 14 5.83 -7.69 -3.33
C GLY A 14 6.92 -6.63 -3.50
N PRO A 15 8.19 -7.01 -3.67
CA PRO A 15 9.26 -6.05 -3.89
C PRO A 15 9.04 -5.13 -5.11
N ILE A 16 8.53 -5.68 -6.22
CA ILE A 16 8.21 -4.87 -7.42
C ILE A 16 7.13 -3.84 -7.08
N LEU A 17 6.04 -4.27 -6.43
CA LEU A 17 5.00 -3.34 -5.98
C LEU A 17 5.53 -2.34 -4.97
N GLY A 18 6.47 -2.71 -4.10
CA GLY A 18 7.11 -1.78 -3.15
C GLY A 18 7.84 -0.64 -3.83
N ILE A 19 8.63 -0.92 -4.88
CA ILE A 19 9.31 0.12 -5.66
C ILE A 19 8.28 1.03 -6.34
N ILE A 20 7.26 0.45 -6.98
CA ILE A 20 6.21 1.21 -7.67
C ILE A 20 5.44 2.09 -6.68
N THR A 21 5.06 1.53 -5.53
CA THR A 21 4.34 2.20 -4.44
C THR A 21 5.13 3.41 -3.93
N PHE A 22 6.42 3.23 -3.69
CA PHE A 22 7.31 4.32 -3.28
C PHE A 22 7.36 5.43 -4.33
N GLY A 23 7.51 5.07 -5.61
CA GLY A 23 7.49 6.02 -6.73
C GLY A 23 6.16 6.79 -6.85
N ILE A 24 5.03 6.12 -6.68
CA ILE A 24 3.70 6.76 -6.69
C ILE A 24 3.58 7.75 -5.54
N GLY A 25 4.02 7.39 -4.33
CA GLY A 25 4.02 8.29 -3.17
C GLY A 25 4.84 9.56 -3.42
N TYR A 26 6.03 9.40 -4.01
CA TYR A 26 6.87 10.53 -4.41
C TYR A 26 6.18 11.40 -5.48
N ILE A 27 5.61 10.81 -6.53
CA ILE A 27 4.93 11.57 -7.61
C ILE A 27 3.75 12.38 -7.07
N LEU A 28 2.95 11.81 -6.15
CA LEU A 28 1.85 12.53 -5.52
C LEU A 28 2.36 13.70 -4.66
N THR A 29 3.44 13.48 -3.91
CA THR A 29 4.10 14.54 -3.12
C THR A 29 4.61 15.65 -4.04
N TYR A 30 5.24 15.30 -5.15
CA TYR A 30 5.72 16.23 -6.17
C TYR A 30 4.58 17.06 -6.77
N GLY A 31 3.47 16.43 -7.16
CA GLY A 31 2.30 17.14 -7.67
C GLY A 31 1.73 18.15 -6.67
N MET A 32 1.67 17.78 -5.39
CA MET A 32 1.23 18.69 -4.32
C MET A 32 2.22 19.83 -4.08
N SER A 33 3.52 19.54 -4.04
CA SER A 33 4.55 20.58 -3.89
C SER A 33 4.57 21.57 -5.04
N VAL A 34 4.42 21.11 -6.29
CA VAL A 34 4.31 21.99 -7.46
C VAL A 34 3.08 22.89 -7.36
N ALA A 35 1.93 22.33 -6.95
CA ALA A 35 0.74 23.12 -6.69
C ALA A 35 0.92 24.14 -5.54
N ASN A 36 1.86 23.88 -4.62
CA ASN A 36 2.23 24.78 -3.54
C ASN A 36 3.40 25.73 -3.89
N GLY A 37 3.86 25.74 -5.14
CA GLY A 37 4.92 26.63 -5.65
C GLY A 37 6.35 26.10 -5.51
N GLN A 38 6.54 24.87 -5.05
CA GLN A 38 7.85 24.21 -4.94
C GLN A 38 8.05 23.21 -6.09
N SER A 39 9.07 23.41 -6.92
CA SER A 39 9.35 22.58 -8.09
C SER A 39 10.70 21.85 -8.05
N ASP A 40 11.55 22.17 -7.09
CA ASP A 40 12.84 21.50 -6.95
C ASP A 40 12.65 20.05 -6.50
N ALA A 41 13.16 19.10 -7.28
CA ALA A 41 12.95 17.68 -7.04
C ALA A 41 13.62 17.20 -5.74
N THR A 42 14.74 17.81 -5.36
CA THR A 42 15.49 17.48 -4.15
C THR A 42 14.69 17.90 -2.92
N ASP A 43 14.20 19.14 -2.92
CA ASP A 43 13.35 19.69 -1.86
C ASP A 43 12.07 18.86 -1.68
N VAL A 44 11.41 18.49 -2.79
CA VAL A 44 10.24 17.60 -2.74
C VAL A 44 10.60 16.23 -2.18
N GLY A 45 11.75 15.69 -2.58
CA GLY A 45 12.29 14.45 -2.04
C GLY A 45 12.39 14.50 -0.52
N TRP A 46 12.95 15.57 0.02
CA TRP A 46 13.05 15.79 1.47
C TRP A 46 11.68 15.84 2.15
N VAL A 47 10.69 16.54 1.57
CA VAL A 47 9.32 16.57 2.10
C VAL A 47 8.71 15.16 2.12
N TYR A 48 8.93 14.36 1.08
CA TYR A 48 8.44 12.98 1.03
C TYR A 48 9.07 12.09 2.11
N TYR A 49 10.37 12.25 2.40
CA TYR A 49 11.03 11.56 3.51
C TYR A 49 10.56 12.05 4.89
N ASN A 50 10.41 13.37 5.05
CA ASN A 50 9.88 13.95 6.27
C ASN A 50 8.46 13.47 6.60
N ALA A 51 7.64 13.17 5.58
CA ALA A 51 6.33 12.55 5.75
C ALA A 51 6.38 11.12 6.34
N HIS A 52 7.54 10.47 6.26
CA HIS A 52 7.86 9.19 6.91
C HIS A 52 8.60 9.37 8.25
N PHE A 53 8.61 10.58 8.80
CA PHE A 53 9.40 10.94 9.99
C PHE A 53 10.91 10.73 9.85
N VAL A 54 11.43 10.78 8.62
CA VAL A 54 12.88 10.73 8.36
C VAL A 54 13.42 12.14 8.36
N ASN A 55 14.47 12.40 9.14
CA ASN A 55 15.14 13.70 9.16
C ASN A 55 15.99 13.88 7.90
N VAL A 56 16.17 15.13 7.50
CA VAL A 56 17.25 15.55 6.62
C VAL A 56 18.44 15.89 7.50
N GLU A 57 19.61 15.37 7.14
CA GLU A 57 20.88 15.62 7.82
C GLU A 57 21.84 16.44 6.95
N THR A 58 22.70 17.21 7.62
CA THR A 58 23.77 17.97 6.97
C THR A 58 25.14 17.43 7.39
N LYS A 59 26.08 17.35 6.45
CA LYS A 59 27.49 16.98 6.73
C LYS A 59 28.43 17.95 6.02
N SER A 60 29.43 18.44 6.73
CA SER A 60 30.45 19.31 6.12
C SER A 60 31.40 18.49 5.27
N MET A 61 31.65 18.94 4.04
CA MET A 61 32.64 18.34 3.14
C MET A 61 33.97 19.09 3.16
N VAL A 62 33.98 20.30 3.74
CA VAL A 62 35.14 21.20 3.82
C VAL A 62 35.18 21.88 5.18
N ASP A 63 36.38 22.22 5.66
CA ASP A 63 36.55 22.95 6.93
C ASP A 63 36.44 24.47 6.71
N THR A 64 35.31 24.93 6.15
CA THR A 64 35.00 26.36 6.04
C THR A 64 34.17 26.82 7.24
N GLY A 65 34.34 28.08 7.66
CA GLY A 65 33.68 28.62 8.85
C GLY A 65 32.14 28.61 8.79
N TRP A 66 31.56 28.60 7.58
CA TRP A 66 30.12 28.47 7.41
C TRP A 66 29.66 27.02 7.35
N ALA A 67 30.36 26.13 6.63
CA ALA A 67 29.96 24.71 6.53
C ALA A 67 30.05 24.00 7.90
N THR A 68 31.04 24.37 8.71
CA THR A 68 31.16 23.94 10.11
C THR A 68 30.01 24.44 11.00
N ALA A 69 29.42 25.59 10.72
CA ALA A 69 28.28 26.11 11.48
C ALA A 69 26.99 25.31 11.26
N PHE A 70 26.87 24.62 10.13
CA PHE A 70 25.73 23.78 9.78
C PHE A 70 26.06 22.28 9.82
N HIS A 71 27.17 21.86 10.43
CA HIS A 71 27.54 20.45 10.53
C HIS A 71 26.61 19.69 11.50
N ASP A 72 26.27 18.43 11.18
CA ASP A 72 25.43 17.53 11.98
C ASP A 72 24.05 18.09 12.37
N GLN A 73 23.48 18.99 11.58
CA GLN A 73 22.09 19.40 11.78
C GLN A 73 21.16 18.29 11.30
N GLN A 74 20.11 18.05 12.07
CA GLN A 74 19.02 17.17 11.68
C GLN A 74 17.70 17.93 11.80
N PHE A 75 16.88 17.87 10.76
CA PHE A 75 15.61 18.56 10.75
C PHE A 75 14.54 17.80 9.97
N ASN A 76 13.29 17.97 10.42
CA ASN A 76 12.11 17.54 9.71
C ASN A 76 11.21 18.77 9.53
N VAL A 77 11.27 19.39 8.36
CA VAL A 77 10.57 20.66 8.10
C VAL A 77 9.06 20.52 8.24
N LEU A 78 8.52 19.33 7.96
CA LEU A 78 7.10 19.05 8.04
C LEU A 78 6.61 19.01 9.50
N VAL A 79 7.33 18.27 10.35
CA VAL A 79 7.02 18.18 11.79
C VAL A 79 7.28 19.52 12.48
N GLN A 80 8.37 20.21 12.14
CA GLN A 80 8.68 21.54 12.68
C GLN A 80 7.56 22.54 12.35
N HIS A 81 7.10 22.56 11.09
CA HIS A 81 5.98 23.40 10.66
C HIS A 81 4.70 23.10 11.44
N LEU A 82 4.32 21.83 11.53
CA LEU A 82 3.07 21.41 12.18
C LEU A 82 3.08 21.58 13.70
N SER A 83 4.24 21.43 14.34
CA SER A 83 4.41 21.62 15.78
C SER A 83 4.55 23.09 16.19
N GLY A 84 4.77 24.00 15.24
CA GLY A 84 5.10 25.39 15.52
C GLY A 84 6.41 25.54 16.31
N SER A 85 7.31 24.55 16.20
CA SER A 85 8.58 24.55 16.93
C SER A 85 9.43 25.74 16.52
N SER A 86 10.10 26.37 17.51
CA SER A 86 11.08 27.42 17.23
C SER A 86 12.22 26.84 16.40
N ILE A 87 12.48 27.45 15.24
CA ILE A 87 13.60 27.07 14.37
C ILE A 87 14.90 27.42 15.11
N PRO A 88 15.80 26.46 15.36
CA PRO A 88 17.11 26.73 15.92
C PRO A 88 17.83 27.83 15.14
N SER A 89 18.45 28.77 15.86
CA SER A 89 19.24 29.82 15.23
C SER A 89 20.37 29.19 14.41
N GLY A 90 20.43 29.51 13.12
CA GLY A 90 21.40 28.93 12.20
C GLY A 90 20.99 27.58 11.60
N GLN A 91 19.70 27.22 11.57
CA GLN A 91 19.24 26.13 10.68
C GLN A 91 19.31 26.58 9.22
N LEU A 92 19.91 25.76 8.35
CA LEU A 92 20.10 26.10 6.93
C LEU A 92 18.78 26.24 6.16
N VAL A 93 17.82 25.38 6.50
CA VAL A 93 16.60 25.15 5.72
C VAL A 93 15.40 25.40 6.62
N THR A 94 14.49 26.29 6.25
CA THR A 94 13.35 26.67 7.09
C THR A 94 12.02 26.17 6.55
N PRO A 95 11.01 25.91 7.39
CA PRO A 95 9.68 25.53 6.91
C PRO A 95 9.04 26.51 5.90
N SER A 96 9.34 27.79 5.99
CA SER A 96 8.84 28.80 5.05
C SER A 96 9.34 28.59 3.62
N ASP A 97 10.48 27.92 3.44
CA ASP A 97 11.05 27.64 2.11
C ASP A 97 10.25 26.56 1.36
N PHE A 98 9.50 25.71 2.08
CA PHE A 98 8.72 24.59 1.52
C PHE A 98 7.23 24.87 1.47
N PHE A 99 6.73 25.64 2.45
CA PHE A 99 5.30 25.86 2.66
C PHE A 99 4.94 27.34 2.56
N ALA A 100 5.50 28.04 1.56
CA ALA A 100 5.24 29.45 1.31
C ALA A 100 3.75 29.72 0.95
N SER A 101 3.09 28.76 0.31
CA SER A 101 1.66 28.81 0.01
C SER A 101 0.85 28.04 1.05
N THR A 102 -0.31 28.59 1.41
CA THR A 102 -1.30 27.96 2.30
C THR A 102 -2.34 27.15 1.53
N LEU A 103 -2.16 26.95 0.21
CA LEU A 103 -3.14 26.26 -0.64
C LEU A 103 -3.30 24.80 -0.20
N ILE A 104 -2.18 24.14 0.10
CA ILE A 104 -2.16 22.75 0.57
C ILE A 104 -1.62 22.73 2.01
N PRO A 105 -2.45 22.39 3.01
CA PRO A 105 -1.99 22.28 4.38
C PRO A 105 -0.89 21.23 4.51
N ALA A 106 0.16 21.54 5.29
CA ALA A 106 1.30 20.65 5.52
C ALA A 106 0.89 19.24 5.99
N GLY A 107 -0.16 19.14 6.81
CA GLY A 107 -0.66 17.85 7.29
C GLY A 107 -1.09 16.89 6.17
N SER A 108 -1.44 17.41 4.98
CA SER A 108 -1.82 16.59 3.82
C SER A 108 -0.68 15.69 3.34
N TYR A 109 0.58 16.14 3.47
CA TYR A 109 1.74 15.36 3.06
C TYR A 109 1.94 14.12 3.94
N LEU A 110 1.59 14.17 5.24
CA LEU A 110 1.65 13.02 6.16
C LEU A 110 0.69 11.89 5.77
N VAL A 111 -0.39 12.23 5.06
CA VAL A 111 -1.43 11.26 4.68
C VAL A 111 -1.00 10.45 3.45
N ILE A 112 -0.14 11.00 2.58
CA ILE A 112 0.25 10.36 1.31
C ILE A 112 0.87 8.97 1.55
N PRO A 113 1.92 8.80 2.38
CA PRO A 113 2.50 7.48 2.64
C PRO A 113 1.48 6.47 3.13
N VAL A 114 0.62 6.88 4.07
CA VAL A 114 -0.37 6.00 4.70
C VAL A 114 -1.37 5.50 3.67
N VAL A 115 -1.93 6.39 2.87
CA VAL A 115 -2.94 6.03 1.86
C VAL A 115 -2.33 5.13 0.79
N VAL A 116 -1.17 5.49 0.24
CA VAL A 116 -0.54 4.73 -0.85
C VAL A 116 -0.12 3.33 -0.39
N LEU A 117 0.47 3.21 0.81
CA LEU A 117 0.85 1.91 1.39
C LEU A 117 -0.37 1.04 1.72
N LEU A 118 -1.43 1.64 2.25
CA LEU A 118 -2.67 0.94 2.55
C LEU A 118 -3.29 0.34 1.27
N PHE A 119 -3.36 1.14 0.20
CA PHE A 119 -3.85 0.67 -1.11
C PHE A 119 -2.95 -0.42 -1.70
N ALA A 120 -1.63 -0.28 -1.61
CA ALA A 120 -0.71 -1.29 -2.12
C ALA A 120 -0.85 -2.63 -1.40
N GLY A 121 -0.93 -2.61 -0.06
CA GLY A 121 -1.16 -3.80 0.75
C GLY A 121 -2.51 -4.47 0.44
N PHE A 122 -3.56 -3.68 0.29
CA PHE A 122 -4.88 -4.17 -0.14
C PHE A 122 -4.81 -4.84 -1.51
N PHE A 123 -4.17 -4.20 -2.48
CA PHE A 123 -4.11 -4.68 -3.86
C PHE A 123 -3.28 -5.96 -3.99
N LEU A 124 -2.13 -6.06 -3.32
CA LEU A 124 -1.31 -7.26 -3.33
C LEU A 124 -2.04 -8.45 -2.68
N ALA A 125 -2.72 -8.24 -1.55
CA ALA A 125 -3.53 -9.27 -0.92
C ALA A 125 -4.62 -9.80 -1.88
N ARG A 126 -5.31 -8.91 -2.61
CA ARG A 126 -6.30 -9.31 -3.63
C ARG A 126 -5.71 -10.14 -4.76
N ILE A 127 -4.56 -9.73 -5.31
CA ILE A 127 -3.93 -10.44 -6.44
C ILE A 127 -3.38 -11.80 -6.00
N SER A 128 -2.84 -11.88 -4.79
CA SER A 128 -2.27 -13.12 -4.24
C SER A 128 -3.32 -14.21 -3.98
N GLY A 129 -4.59 -13.82 -3.80
CA GLY A 129 -5.66 -14.75 -3.45
C GLY A 129 -5.58 -15.28 -2.02
N ALA A 130 -4.92 -14.53 -1.13
CA ALA A 130 -4.84 -14.85 0.29
C ALA A 130 -6.23 -15.03 0.90
N ARG A 131 -6.40 -16.10 1.68
CA ARG A 131 -7.73 -16.55 2.17
C ARG A 131 -7.97 -16.16 3.61
N THR A 132 -6.91 -15.93 4.37
CA THR A 132 -7.00 -15.59 5.79
C THR A 132 -6.42 -14.19 6.04
N PRO A 133 -6.89 -13.47 7.08
CA PRO A 133 -6.32 -12.16 7.43
C PRO A 133 -4.81 -12.20 7.67
N LEU A 134 -4.32 -13.26 8.33
CA LEU A 134 -2.89 -13.46 8.59
C LEU A 134 -2.09 -13.67 7.30
N GLU A 135 -2.58 -14.52 6.39
CA GLU A 135 -1.93 -14.75 5.09
C GLU A 135 -1.88 -13.47 4.25
N SER A 136 -2.94 -12.66 4.26
CA SER A 136 -2.99 -11.37 3.58
C SER A 136 -2.01 -10.37 4.19
N ALA A 137 -1.91 -10.31 5.52
CA ALA A 137 -0.97 -9.46 6.23
C ALA A 137 0.49 -9.82 5.89
N LEU A 138 0.84 -11.11 5.96
CA LEU A 138 2.18 -11.60 5.64
C LEU A 138 2.55 -11.35 4.16
N THR A 139 1.59 -11.55 3.25
CA THR A 139 1.76 -11.26 1.82
C THR A 139 1.98 -9.76 1.59
N ALA A 140 1.19 -8.89 2.20
CA ALA A 140 1.36 -7.45 2.07
C ALA A 140 2.69 -6.95 2.66
N GLY A 141 3.21 -7.61 3.71
CA GLY A 141 4.50 -7.29 4.31
C GLY A 141 5.69 -7.42 3.37
N THR A 142 5.61 -8.24 2.31
CA THR A 142 6.72 -8.41 1.35
C THR A 142 6.99 -7.14 0.53
N ILE A 143 6.05 -6.18 0.50
CA ILE A 143 6.21 -4.85 -0.09
C ILE A 143 7.40 -4.10 0.56
N ALA A 144 7.64 -4.32 1.86
CA ALA A 144 8.69 -3.65 2.62
C ALA A 144 10.10 -3.84 2.03
N VAL A 145 10.35 -4.98 1.37
CA VAL A 145 11.63 -5.24 0.72
C VAL A 145 11.87 -4.27 -0.44
N GLY A 146 10.83 -4.04 -1.26
CA GLY A 146 10.90 -3.14 -2.40
C GLY A 146 11.03 -1.67 -2.01
N THR A 147 10.24 -1.25 -1.04
CA THR A 147 10.30 0.10 -0.48
C THR A 147 11.63 0.36 0.22
N SER A 148 12.25 -0.63 0.87
CA SER A 148 13.59 -0.49 1.46
C SER A 148 14.66 -0.19 0.41
N ILE A 149 14.64 -0.91 -0.71
CA ILE A 149 15.55 -0.65 -1.84
C ILE A 149 15.29 0.74 -2.41
N ALA A 150 14.03 1.07 -2.67
CA ALA A 150 13.66 2.38 -3.22
C ALA A 150 14.02 3.54 -2.28
N ALA A 151 13.89 3.36 -0.95
CA ALA A 151 14.28 4.35 0.05
C ALA A 151 15.81 4.53 0.13
N ALA A 152 16.57 3.45 0.05
CA ALA A 152 18.04 3.57 -0.05
C ALA A 152 18.43 4.35 -1.32
N THR A 153 17.84 4.02 -2.47
CA THR A 153 18.09 4.72 -3.74
C THR A 153 17.64 6.18 -3.69
N GLY A 154 16.44 6.45 -3.16
CA GLY A 154 15.91 7.81 -3.06
C GLY A 154 16.75 8.71 -2.16
N THR A 155 17.37 8.16 -1.11
CA THR A 155 18.29 8.93 -0.25
C THR A 155 19.45 9.50 -1.07
N VAL A 156 20.04 8.69 -1.96
CA VAL A 156 21.13 9.12 -2.84
C VAL A 156 20.63 10.09 -3.93
N LEU A 157 19.42 9.85 -4.47
CA LEU A 157 18.85 10.71 -5.51
C LEU A 157 18.48 12.11 -5.03
N PHE A 158 18.16 12.27 -3.73
CA PHE A 158 17.80 13.54 -3.14
C PHE A 158 18.92 14.11 -2.26
N THR A 159 20.16 13.74 -2.56
CA THR A 159 21.33 14.37 -1.98
C THR A 159 21.64 15.65 -2.74
N TYR A 160 21.78 16.76 -2.01
CA TYR A 160 22.37 18.00 -2.52
C TYR A 160 23.84 18.07 -2.07
N GLU A 161 24.76 18.14 -3.04
CA GLU A 161 26.20 18.18 -2.79
C GLU A 161 26.77 19.56 -3.16
N SER A 162 27.38 20.22 -2.17
CA SER A 162 28.15 21.46 -2.34
C SER A 162 29.37 21.43 -1.40
N GLU A 163 29.69 22.53 -0.72
CA GLU A 163 30.57 22.52 0.46
C GLU A 163 29.90 21.84 1.67
N LEU A 164 28.56 21.78 1.66
CA LEU A 164 27.73 21.04 2.60
C LEU A 164 26.95 19.97 1.84
N LEU A 165 26.97 18.75 2.36
CA LEU A 165 26.13 17.64 1.94
C LEU A 165 24.81 17.72 2.70
N VAL A 166 23.68 17.80 1.99
CA VAL A 166 22.35 17.81 2.58
C VAL A 166 21.54 16.67 1.99
N GLN A 167 21.08 15.74 2.82
CA GLN A 167 20.40 14.54 2.36
C GLN A 167 19.46 13.96 3.42
N PRO A 168 18.48 13.11 3.06
CA PRO A 168 17.77 12.30 4.04
C PRO A 168 18.75 11.42 4.86
N ALA A 169 18.53 11.28 6.16
CA ALA A 169 19.36 10.46 7.01
C ALA A 169 19.27 8.99 6.60
N LEU A 170 20.33 8.42 6.03
CA LEU A 170 20.29 7.12 5.33
C LEU A 170 19.73 5.97 6.19
N LEU A 171 20.14 5.90 7.46
CA LEU A 171 19.66 4.86 8.37
C LEU A 171 18.17 5.02 8.65
N GLU A 172 17.72 6.24 8.94
CA GLU A 172 16.31 6.55 9.16
C GLU A 172 15.49 6.33 7.88
N SER A 173 16.00 6.71 6.71
CA SER A 173 15.37 6.46 5.40
C SER A 173 15.03 4.98 5.20
N VAL A 174 16.02 4.11 5.38
CA VAL A 174 15.82 2.66 5.17
C VAL A 174 14.94 2.07 6.26
N LEU A 175 15.14 2.45 7.53
CA LEU A 175 14.38 1.89 8.64
C LEU A 175 12.94 2.39 8.70
N MET A 176 12.71 3.70 8.57
CA MET A 176 11.38 4.30 8.70
C MET A 176 10.60 4.20 7.39
N ALA A 177 11.08 4.86 6.33
CA ALA A 177 10.36 4.89 5.05
C ALA A 177 10.43 3.53 4.32
N GLY A 178 11.58 2.86 4.41
CA GLY A 178 11.82 1.59 3.73
C GLY A 178 11.16 0.38 4.38
N LEU A 179 11.19 0.29 5.71
CA LEU A 179 10.85 -0.93 6.44
C LEU A 179 9.64 -0.76 7.39
N PHE A 180 9.72 0.18 8.34
CA PHE A 180 8.73 0.32 9.42
C PHE A 180 7.35 0.69 8.88
N TYR A 181 7.25 1.78 8.11
CA TYR A 181 5.98 2.21 7.51
C TYR A 181 5.29 1.12 6.69
N PRO A 182 5.94 0.49 5.70
CA PRO A 182 5.32 -0.57 4.92
C PRO A 182 4.97 -1.80 5.75
N LEU A 183 5.79 -2.18 6.74
CA LEU A 183 5.47 -3.31 7.63
C LEU A 183 4.28 -3.04 8.56
N VAL A 184 3.98 -1.78 8.88
CA VAL A 184 2.82 -1.44 9.70
C VAL A 184 1.57 -1.25 8.83
N ILE A 185 1.67 -0.44 7.77
CA ILE A 185 0.50 0.02 7.01
C ILE A 185 0.04 -0.99 5.94
N CYS A 186 0.96 -1.63 5.21
CA CYS A 186 0.57 -2.58 4.16
C CYS A 186 -0.21 -3.78 4.73
N PRO A 187 0.20 -4.41 5.86
CA PRO A 187 -0.59 -5.47 6.47
C PRO A 187 -2.01 -5.07 6.84
N VAL A 188 -2.24 -3.84 7.31
CA VAL A 188 -3.60 -3.32 7.57
C VAL A 188 -4.41 -3.32 6.27
N GLY A 189 -3.84 -2.83 5.17
CA GLY A 189 -4.46 -2.88 3.84
C GLY A 189 -4.78 -4.32 3.41
N GLY A 190 -3.85 -5.25 3.63
CA GLY A 190 -4.03 -6.67 3.31
C GLY A 190 -5.17 -7.32 4.12
N VAL A 191 -5.26 -7.02 5.42
CA VAL A 191 -6.37 -7.50 6.28
C VAL A 191 -7.71 -6.98 5.76
N LEU A 192 -7.81 -5.68 5.44
CA LEU A 192 -9.02 -5.09 4.87
C LEU A 192 -9.47 -5.81 3.58
N ALA A 193 -8.54 -6.20 2.72
CA ALA A 193 -8.85 -6.96 1.51
C ALA A 193 -9.50 -8.33 1.81
N SER A 194 -9.07 -9.00 2.88
CA SER A 194 -9.63 -10.29 3.29
C SER A 194 -11.08 -10.16 3.81
N VAL A 195 -11.36 -9.11 4.59
CA VAL A 195 -12.70 -8.84 5.16
C VAL A 195 -13.70 -8.58 4.03
N VAL A 196 -13.36 -7.72 3.08
CA VAL A 196 -14.24 -7.39 1.95
C VAL A 196 -14.48 -8.60 1.02
N SER A 197 -13.60 -9.61 1.03
CA SER A 197 -13.78 -10.84 0.24
C SER A 197 -14.80 -11.81 0.86
N PHE A 198 -14.94 -11.80 2.19
CA PHE A 198 -15.81 -12.71 2.93
C PHE A 198 -17.31 -12.40 2.71
N GLU A 199 -17.68 -11.13 2.69
CA GLU A 199 -19.07 -10.68 2.51
C GLU A 199 -19.63 -11.07 1.13
N GLY A 200 -18.80 -11.01 0.09
CA GLY A 200 -19.20 -11.39 -1.27
C GLY A 200 -19.42 -12.90 -1.43
N SER A 201 -18.67 -13.73 -0.69
CA SER A 201 -18.78 -15.19 -0.74
C SER A 201 -20.08 -15.69 -0.10
N SER A 202 -20.39 -15.21 1.10
CA SER A 202 -21.57 -15.67 1.86
C SER A 202 -22.88 -15.37 1.11
N THR A 203 -22.97 -14.19 0.48
CA THR A 203 -24.13 -13.80 -0.31
C THR A 203 -24.30 -14.69 -1.54
N ARG A 204 -23.21 -15.00 -2.26
CA ARG A 204 -23.27 -15.88 -3.44
C ARG A 204 -23.67 -17.31 -3.09
N VAL A 205 -23.16 -17.85 -1.98
CA VAL A 205 -23.52 -19.20 -1.53
C VAL A 205 -24.99 -19.25 -1.12
N ALA A 206 -25.49 -18.25 -0.41
CA ALA A 206 -26.90 -18.17 -0.03
C ALA A 206 -27.83 -18.07 -1.25
N VAL A 207 -27.48 -17.26 -2.25
CA VAL A 207 -28.26 -17.13 -3.49
C VAL A 207 -28.25 -18.43 -4.30
N LEU A 208 -27.09 -19.07 -4.47
CA LEU A 208 -26.99 -20.34 -5.19
C LEU A 208 -27.73 -21.48 -4.48
N SER A 209 -27.68 -21.50 -3.15
CA SER A 209 -28.42 -22.48 -2.36
C SER A 209 -29.94 -22.29 -2.51
N ARG A 210 -30.44 -21.03 -2.52
CA ARG A 210 -31.85 -20.73 -2.81
C ARG A 210 -32.25 -21.09 -4.24
N MET A 211 -31.41 -20.81 -5.24
CA MET A 211 -31.69 -21.21 -6.63
C MET A 211 -31.81 -22.72 -6.77
N LYS A 212 -30.90 -23.51 -6.18
CA LYS A 212 -31.00 -24.98 -6.20
C LYS A 212 -32.28 -25.49 -5.57
N LEU A 213 -32.73 -24.86 -4.48
CA LEU A 213 -33.97 -25.21 -3.80
C LEU A 213 -35.19 -24.94 -4.69
N PHE A 214 -35.22 -23.80 -5.39
CA PHE A 214 -36.26 -23.49 -6.36
C PHE A 214 -36.29 -24.46 -7.54
N THR A 215 -35.12 -24.79 -8.12
CA THR A 215 -35.06 -25.77 -9.21
C THR A 215 -35.56 -27.15 -8.77
N SER A 216 -35.25 -27.59 -7.54
CA SER A 216 -35.76 -28.87 -7.02
C SER A 216 -37.26 -28.90 -6.74
N MET A 217 -37.92 -27.75 -6.55
CA MET A 217 -39.38 -27.70 -6.36
C MET A 217 -40.15 -27.85 -7.67
N ASP A 218 -39.56 -27.50 -8.81
CA ASP A 218 -40.24 -27.53 -10.11
C ASP A 218 -40.22 -28.95 -10.72
N GLU A 219 -39.17 -29.74 -10.46
CA GLU A 219 -39.07 -31.12 -10.95
C GLU A 219 -39.99 -32.11 -10.20
N GLY A 220 -40.46 -31.78 -9.00
CA GLY A 220 -41.31 -32.67 -8.19
C GLY A 220 -42.80 -32.64 -8.52
N SER A 221 -43.29 -31.68 -9.33
CA SER A 221 -44.72 -31.49 -9.58
C SER A 221 -45.27 -32.23 -10.81
N THR A 222 -44.41 -32.83 -11.65
CA THR A 222 -44.84 -33.50 -12.89
C THR A 222 -44.82 -35.02 -12.82
N GLU A 223 -44.20 -35.64 -11.81
CA GLU A 223 -44.11 -37.11 -11.72
C GLU A 223 -45.32 -37.80 -11.07
N THR A 224 -46.23 -37.08 -10.40
CA THR A 224 -47.41 -37.70 -9.74
C THR A 224 -48.60 -37.97 -10.68
N ALA A 225 -48.47 -37.71 -11.99
CA ALA A 225 -49.59 -37.86 -12.94
C ALA A 225 -49.55 -39.12 -13.84
N VAL A 226 -48.52 -39.99 -13.76
CA VAL A 226 -48.34 -41.11 -14.73
C VAL A 226 -48.28 -42.50 -14.06
N GLN A 227 -48.71 -42.64 -12.81
CA GLN A 227 -48.70 -43.94 -12.11
C GLN A 227 -50.11 -44.39 -11.69
N THR A 228 -51.05 -44.48 -12.64
CA THR A 228 -52.35 -45.15 -12.43
C THR A 228 -52.93 -45.71 -13.73
N ALA A 229 -52.35 -46.78 -14.29
CA ALA A 229 -53.04 -47.65 -15.25
C ALA A 229 -52.25 -48.95 -15.52
N THR A 230 -52.24 -49.89 -14.58
CA THR A 230 -51.88 -51.29 -14.89
C THR A 230 -52.98 -52.18 -14.36
N ALA A 231 -53.87 -52.60 -15.28
CA ALA A 231 -54.99 -53.49 -15.00
C ALA A 231 -54.52 -54.94 -14.81
N PRO A 232 -55.17 -55.74 -13.94
CA PRO A 232 -54.90 -57.16 -13.81
C PRO A 232 -55.64 -57.94 -14.91
N THR A 233 -54.91 -58.57 -15.82
CA THR A 233 -55.46 -59.60 -16.72
C THR A 233 -55.56 -60.93 -15.98
N SER A 234 -56.80 -61.27 -15.60
CA SER A 234 -57.20 -62.63 -15.26
C SER A 234 -57.34 -63.46 -16.54
N SER A 235 -56.59 -64.55 -16.68
CA SER A 235 -56.89 -65.61 -17.65
C SER A 235 -57.22 -66.90 -16.90
N THR A 236 -58.49 -67.24 -17.01
CA THR A 236 -59.22 -68.41 -16.54
C THR A 236 -59.04 -69.59 -17.51
N HIS A 237 -59.01 -70.81 -16.98
CA HIS A 237 -59.39 -72.14 -17.54
C HIS A 237 -59.27 -72.48 -19.05
N ALA A 238 -58.70 -73.65 -19.33
CA ALA A 238 -59.33 -74.86 -19.93
C ALA A 238 -58.24 -75.96 -20.02
N ASP A 239 -58.35 -77.11 -19.36
CA ASP A 239 -59.12 -78.32 -19.76
C ASP A 239 -58.89 -78.74 -21.22
N GLU A 240 -57.92 -79.64 -21.44
CA GLU A 240 -58.02 -80.99 -22.05
C GLU A 240 -56.63 -81.56 -22.39
#